data_AF-A0A497MUS8-F1
#
_entry.id   AF-A0A497MUS8-F1
#
_cell.length_a   1.000
_cell.length_b   1.000
_cell.length_c   1.000
_cell.angle_alpha   90.00
_cell.angle_beta   90.00
_cell.angle_gamma   90.00
#
_symmetry.space_group_name_H-M   'P 1'
#
loop_
_entity.id
_entity.type
_entity.pdbx_description
1 polymer ?
#
loop_
_entity_poly.entity_id
_entity_poly.type
_entity_poly.pdbx_seq_one_letter_code
_entity_poly.pdbx_strand_id
1 'polypeptide(L)'
;MLKRLSGIVQSYSVQIVIIVLVITILFSGLLPSIEVLTNWEEFYPDNEVVDDLNHVNNNFGRASKLHYIYVEAKGSDDVLSPAALREQYDITMAAKNAWGVEDVVSIAEFFNMGYQYLY
;
A
#
# COMPACT_ATOMS: atom_id res chain seq x y z
N MET A 1 28.18 -39.30 -19.33
CA MET A 1 28.52 -37.89 -18.99
C MET A 1 28.62 -37.66 -17.49
N LEU A 2 27.59 -37.99 -16.69
CA LEU A 2 27.60 -37.81 -15.22
C LEU A 2 28.79 -38.47 -14.50
N LYS A 3 29.21 -39.68 -14.91
CA LYS A 3 30.40 -40.35 -14.33
C LYS A 3 31.73 -39.61 -14.58
N ARG A 4 31.85 -38.89 -15.71
CA ARG A 4 33.06 -38.09 -16.01
C ARG A 4 33.07 -36.79 -15.21
N LEU A 5 31.91 -36.14 -15.04
CA LEU A 5 31.72 -34.99 -14.16
C LEU A 5 32.02 -35.34 -12.70
N SER A 6 31.54 -36.48 -12.22
CA SER A 6 31.80 -36.98 -10.87
C SER A 6 33.30 -37.19 -10.61
N GLY A 7 34.06 -37.73 -11.57
CA GLY A 7 35.51 -37.89 -11.42
C GLY A 7 36.23 -36.55 -11.27
N ILE A 8 35.84 -35.53 -12.04
CA ILE A 8 36.43 -34.19 -11.98
C ILE A 8 36.10 -33.50 -10.65
N VAL A 9 34.85 -33.61 -10.20
CA VAL A 9 34.40 -33.07 -8.91
C VAL A 9 35.13 -33.71 -7.73
N GLN A 10 35.44 -35.01 -7.83
CA GLN A 10 36.12 -35.74 -6.78
C GLN A 10 37.63 -35.42 -6.73
N SER A 11 38.27 -35.17 -7.88
CA SER A 11 39.70 -34.82 -7.95
C SER A 11 40.01 -33.35 -7.62
N TYR A 12 39.06 -32.43 -7.79
CA TYR A 12 39.26 -30.98 -7.61
C TYR A 12 38.25 -30.35 -6.64
N SER A 13 37.77 -31.12 -5.66
CA SER A 13 36.66 -30.75 -4.77
C SER A 13 36.86 -29.38 -4.11
N VAL A 14 38.06 -29.09 -3.60
CA VAL A 14 38.37 -27.83 -2.92
C VAL A 14 38.41 -26.65 -3.89
N GLN A 15 39.00 -26.80 -5.08
CA GLN A 15 39.01 -25.70 -6.06
C GLN A 15 37.59 -25.37 -6.52
N ILE A 16 36.75 -26.38 -6.71
CA ILE A 16 35.36 -26.18 -7.13
C ILE A 16 34.58 -25.42 -6.05
N VAL A 17 34.74 -25.78 -4.78
CA VAL A 17 34.10 -25.05 -3.66
C VAL A 17 34.55 -23.59 -3.63
N ILE A 18 35.85 -23.32 -3.78
CA ILE A 18 36.39 -21.96 -3.82
C ILE A 18 35.81 -21.17 -4.99
N ILE A 19 35.77 -21.77 -6.19
CA ILE A 19 35.20 -21.12 -7.38
C ILE A 19 33.73 -20.78 -7.16
N VAL A 20 32.94 -21.72 -6.62
CA VAL A 20 31.51 -21.47 -6.32
C VAL A 20 31.36 -20.37 -5.27
N LEU A 21 32.22 -20.33 -4.25
CA LEU A 21 32.22 -19.26 -3.25
C LEU A 21 32.53 -17.89 -3.87
N VAL A 22 33.56 -17.81 -4.71
CA VAL A 22 33.92 -16.56 -5.41
C VAL A 22 32.78 -16.08 -6.30
N ILE A 23 32.16 -16.99 -7.07
CA ILE A 23 30.98 -16.68 -7.89
C ILE A 23 29.84 -16.17 -7.01
N THR A 24 29.56 -16.85 -5.90
CA THR A 24 28.48 -16.47 -4.97
C THR A 24 28.71 -15.09 -4.36
N ILE A 25 29.93 -14.79 -3.93
CA ILE A 25 30.29 -13.47 -3.36
C ILE A 25 30.16 -12.38 -4.43
N LEU A 26 30.58 -12.67 -5.67
CA LEU A 26 30.47 -11.72 -6.78
C LEU A 26 29.00 -11.38 -7.07
N PHE A 27 28.11 -12.38 -7.12
CA PHE A 27 26.67 -12.15 -7.27
C PHE A 27 26.04 -11.51 -6.02
N SER A 28 26.53 -11.82 -4.82
CA SER A 28 26.06 -11.19 -3.58
C SER A 28 26.29 -9.68 -3.58
N GLY A 29 27.31 -9.19 -4.31
CA GLY A 29 27.53 -7.76 -4.50
C GLY A 29 26.40 -7.04 -5.26
N LEU A 30 25.52 -7.77 -5.95
CA LEU A 30 24.36 -7.22 -6.66
C LEU A 30 23.10 -7.15 -5.78
N LEU A 31 23.12 -7.72 -4.56
CA LEU A 31 21.98 -7.66 -3.64
C LEU A 31 21.52 -6.23 -3.32
N PRO A 32 22.42 -5.22 -3.13
CA PRO A 32 22.00 -3.85 -2.89
C PRO A 32 21.28 -3.19 -4.09
N SER A 33 21.41 -3.74 -5.29
CA SER A 33 20.75 -3.24 -6.50
C SER A 33 19.33 -3.79 -6.68
N ILE A 34 18.83 -4.59 -5.74
CA ILE A 34 17.47 -5.11 -5.78
C ILE A 34 16.50 -3.99 -5.41
N GLU A 35 15.74 -3.51 -6.39
CA GLU A 35 14.60 -2.64 -6.17
C GLU A 35 13.38 -3.49 -5.78
N VAL A 36 12.96 -3.38 -4.52
CA VAL A 36 11.72 -4.00 -4.06
C VAL A 36 10.58 -3.05 -4.41
N LEU A 37 9.82 -3.40 -5.44
CA LEU A 37 8.60 -2.67 -5.79
C LEU A 37 7.59 -2.86 -4.66
N THR A 38 7.23 -1.77 -3.99
CA THR A 38 6.25 -1.77 -2.88
C THR A 38 4.86 -1.33 -3.33
N ASN A 39 4.75 -0.89 -4.59
CA ASN A 39 3.54 -0.36 -5.18
C ASN A 39 2.79 -1.50 -5.88
N TRP A 40 1.58 -1.81 -5.44
CA TRP A 40 0.84 -2.98 -5.93
C TRP A 40 0.46 -2.85 -7.42
N GLU A 41 0.28 -1.61 -7.86
CA GLU A 41 -0.03 -1.20 -9.23
C GLU A 41 1.05 -1.61 -10.24
N GLU A 42 2.29 -1.81 -9.80
CA GLU A 42 3.39 -2.27 -10.67
C GLU A 42 3.38 -3.78 -10.90
N PHE A 43 2.53 -4.51 -10.17
CA PHE A 43 2.27 -5.93 -10.38
C PHE A 43 1.04 -6.18 -11.27
N TYR A 44 0.43 -5.12 -11.81
CA TYR A 44 -0.71 -5.27 -12.71
C TYR A 44 -0.30 -5.94 -14.02
N PRO A 45 -1.13 -6.85 -14.56
CA PRO A 45 -0.82 -7.53 -15.81
C PRO A 45 -0.93 -6.58 -17.00
N ASP A 46 -0.09 -6.78 -18.01
CA ASP A 46 -0.15 -6.04 -19.27
C ASP A 46 -1.41 -6.45 -20.07
N ASN A 47 -2.49 -5.69 -19.91
CA ASN A 47 -3.75 -5.90 -20.62
C ASN A 47 -4.51 -4.58 -20.87
N GLU A 48 -5.49 -4.65 -21.76
CA GLU A 48 -6.30 -3.49 -22.20
C GLU A 48 -6.99 -2.76 -21.04
N VAL A 49 -7.41 -3.48 -19.99
CA VAL A 49 -8.06 -2.90 -18.82
C VAL A 49 -7.09 -2.03 -18.02
N VAL A 50 -5.85 -2.48 -17.86
CA VAL A 50 -4.80 -1.72 -17.16
C VAL A 50 -4.34 -0.53 -18.00
N ASP A 51 -4.30 -0.67 -19.33
CA ASP A 51 -4.00 0.42 -20.26
C ASP A 51 -5.07 1.53 -20.20
N ASP A 52 -6.34 1.16 -20.20
CA ASP A 52 -7.45 2.11 -20.03
C ASP A 52 -7.39 2.81 -18.67
N LEU A 53 -7.12 2.05 -17.60
CA LEU A 53 -6.94 2.61 -16.25
C LEU A 53 -5.78 3.62 -16.22
N ASN A 54 -4.65 3.29 -16.85
CA ASN A 54 -3.50 4.19 -16.96
C ASN A 54 -3.83 5.43 -17.80
N HIS A 55 -4.59 5.28 -18.88
CA HIS A 55 -5.06 6.40 -19.70
C HIS A 55 -5.95 7.35 -18.90
N VAL A 56 -6.91 6.82 -18.14
CA VAL A 56 -7.76 7.63 -17.25
C VAL A 56 -6.92 8.34 -16.19
N ASN A 57 -6.05 7.61 -15.50
CA ASN A 57 -5.20 8.18 -14.44
C ASN A 57 -4.27 9.28 -14.95
N ASN A 58 -3.73 9.15 -16.16
CA ASN A 58 -2.81 10.14 -16.75
C ASN A 58 -3.53 11.42 -17.21
N ASN A 59 -4.78 11.31 -17.66
CA ASN A 59 -5.53 12.47 -18.15
C ASN A 59 -6.36 13.18 -17.06
N PHE A 60 -6.88 12.42 -16.10
CA PHE A 60 -7.80 12.95 -15.08
C PHE A 60 -7.21 12.93 -13.67
N GLY A 61 -5.98 12.43 -13.51
CA GLY A 61 -5.37 12.22 -12.20
C GLY A 61 -5.75 10.87 -11.60
N ARG A 62 -4.98 10.45 -10.58
CA ARG A 62 -5.25 9.21 -9.85
C ARG A 62 -6.38 9.40 -8.86
N ALA A 63 -7.16 8.34 -8.63
CA ALA A 63 -8.17 8.32 -7.59
C ALA A 63 -7.55 8.62 -6.22
N SER A 64 -8.22 9.47 -5.43
CA SER A 64 -7.80 9.77 -4.06
C SER A 64 -7.77 8.51 -3.21
N LYS A 65 -6.78 8.40 -2.31
CA LYS A 65 -6.73 7.32 -1.32
C LYS A 65 -7.82 7.55 -0.27
N LEU A 66 -8.93 6.85 -0.42
CA LEU A 66 -10.07 6.95 0.48
C LEU A 66 -9.90 5.97 1.65
N HIS A 67 -9.89 6.52 2.86
CA HIS A 67 -9.93 5.74 4.10
C HIS A 67 -11.31 5.87 4.74
N TYR A 68 -11.99 4.74 4.94
CA TYR A 68 -13.32 4.70 5.54
C TYR A 68 -13.22 4.38 7.03
N ILE A 69 -13.86 5.22 7.86
CA ILE A 69 -14.07 4.96 9.28
C ILE A 69 -15.52 4.51 9.45
N TYR A 70 -15.71 3.25 9.83
CA TYR A 70 -17.02 2.73 10.18
C TYR A 70 -17.30 2.97 11.66
N VAL A 71 -18.42 3.61 11.98
CA VAL A 71 -18.83 3.96 13.34
C VAL A 71 -20.14 3.24 13.66
N GLU A 72 -20.19 2.64 14.85
CA GLU A 72 -21.36 1.96 15.38
C GLU A 72 -21.69 2.54 16.76
N ALA A 73 -22.97 2.82 17.00
CA ALA A 73 -23.41 3.38 18.28
C ALA A 73 -23.44 2.29 19.36
N LYS A 74 -22.68 2.49 20.44
CA LYS A 74 -22.74 1.61 21.62
C LYS A 74 -23.79 2.09 22.60
N GLY A 75 -24.86 1.31 22.78
CA GLY A 75 -25.91 1.58 23.77
C GLY A 75 -27.01 2.55 23.32
N SER A 76 -27.03 2.90 22.04
CA SER A 76 -28.09 3.63 21.33
C SER A 76 -28.21 2.99 19.96
N ASP A 77 -29.42 2.71 19.48
CA ASP A 77 -29.61 2.20 18.11
C ASP A 77 -29.45 3.30 17.04
N ASP A 78 -29.32 4.57 17.48
CA ASP A 78 -29.30 5.72 16.58
C ASP A 78 -27.93 6.42 16.54
N VAL A 79 -27.27 6.30 15.38
CA VAL A 79 -26.02 6.97 15.02
C VAL A 79 -26.20 8.46 14.71
N LEU A 80 -27.45 8.93 14.56
CA LEU A 80 -27.79 10.34 14.35
C LEU A 80 -28.23 11.05 15.64
N SER A 81 -28.17 10.37 16.79
CA SER A 81 -28.45 11.00 18.07
C SER A 81 -27.48 12.18 18.35
N PRO A 82 -27.90 13.22 19.08
CA PRO A 82 -27.02 14.38 19.34
C PRO A 82 -25.68 14.01 19.97
N ALA A 83 -25.66 13.00 20.85
CA ALA A 83 -24.43 12.50 21.45
C ALA A 83 -23.52 11.81 20.41
N ALA A 84 -24.08 10.95 19.56
CA ALA A 84 -23.33 10.27 18.51
C ALA A 84 -22.80 11.23 17.44
N LEU A 85 -23.58 12.25 17.06
CA LEU A 85 -23.15 13.29 16.12
C LEU A 85 -22.01 14.14 16.70
N ARG A 86 -22.06 14.45 18.00
CA ARG A 86 -20.97 15.18 18.66
C ARG A 86 -19.67 14.37 18.65
N GLU A 87 -19.73 13.08 18.97
CA GLU A 87 -18.55 12.21 18.93
C GLU A 87 -18.00 12.04 17.51
N GLN A 88 -18.88 11.86 16.51
CA GLN A 88 -18.48 11.86 15.10
C GLN A 88 -17.82 13.16 14.67
N TYR A 89 -18.31 14.31 15.16
CA TYR A 89 -17.70 15.61 14.89
C TYR A 89 -16.29 15.70 15.49
N ASP A 90 -16.10 15.24 16.73
CA ASP A 90 -14.80 15.22 17.38
C ASP A 90 -13.80 14.32 16.62
N ILE A 91 -14.23 13.15 16.16
CA ILE A 91 -13.44 12.27 15.29
C ILE A 91 -13.09 12.97 13.97
N THR A 92 -14.06 13.66 13.36
CA THR A 92 -13.86 14.41 12.12
C THR A 92 -12.79 15.49 12.30
N MET A 93 -12.87 16.27 13.37
CA MET A 93 -11.88 17.32 13.66
C MET A 93 -10.50 16.74 13.99
N ALA A 94 -10.44 15.62 14.71
CA ALA A 94 -9.17 14.93 14.95
C ALA A 94 -8.53 14.44 13.64
N ALA A 95 -9.34 13.87 12.74
CA ALA A 95 -8.89 13.39 11.43
C ALA A 95 -8.41 14.54 10.52
N LYS A 96 -9.13 15.67 10.48
CA LYS A 96 -8.71 16.86 9.70
C LYS A 96 -7.36 17.43 10.12
N ASN A 97 -7.00 17.25 11.39
CA ASN A 97 -5.72 17.73 11.94
C ASN A 97 -4.59 16.69 11.84
N ALA A 98 -4.86 15.49 11.31
CA ALA A 98 -3.85 14.45 11.17
C ALA A 98 -2.92 14.74 9.98
N TRP A 99 -1.65 14.39 10.11
CA TRP A 99 -0.66 14.58 9.05
C TRP A 99 -1.01 13.75 7.81
N GLY A 100 -0.98 14.38 6.63
CA GLY A 100 -1.23 13.73 5.35
C GLY A 100 -2.71 13.55 4.99
N VAL A 101 -3.63 14.09 5.80
CA VAL A 101 -5.06 14.13 5.48
C VAL A 101 -5.36 15.44 4.74
N GLU A 102 -5.85 15.34 3.50
CA GLU A 102 -6.22 16.49 2.68
C GLU A 102 -7.65 16.97 2.97
N ASP A 103 -8.59 16.02 3.10
CA ASP A 103 -9.98 16.32 3.40
C ASP A 103 -10.64 15.18 4.21
N VAL A 104 -11.68 15.53 4.96
CA VAL A 104 -12.51 14.57 5.71
C VAL A 104 -13.96 14.95 5.52
N VAL A 105 -14.76 13.99 5.07
CA VAL A 105 -16.20 14.14 4.91
C VAL A 105 -16.90 13.28 5.97
N SER A 106 -17.81 13.88 6.73
CA SER A 106 -18.62 13.16 7.71
C SER A 106 -20.06 13.67 7.77
N ILE A 107 -20.96 12.82 8.27
CA ILE A 107 -22.36 13.19 8.50
C ILE A 107 -22.47 14.33 9.52
N ALA A 108 -21.66 14.29 10.57
CA ALA A 108 -21.66 15.33 11.60
C ALA A 108 -21.30 16.71 11.04
N GLU A 109 -20.37 16.78 10.08
CA GLU A 109 -20.02 18.03 9.41
C GLU A 109 -21.18 18.57 8.56
N PHE A 110 -21.91 17.70 7.86
CA PHE A 110 -23.09 18.10 7.10
C PHE A 110 -24.15 18.78 7.99
N PHE A 111 -24.42 18.23 9.18
CA PHE A 111 -25.33 18.86 10.15
C PHE A 111 -24.80 20.19 10.69
N ASN A 112 -23.49 20.27 10.97
CA ASN A 112 -22.86 21.51 11.44
C ASN A 112 -22.95 22.63 10.38
N MET A 113 -22.70 22.31 9.10
CA MET A 113 -22.89 23.26 8.00
C MET A 113 -24.34 23.75 7.92
N GLY A 114 -25.32 22.83 7.99
CA GLY A 114 -26.73 23.19 7.99
C GLY A 114 -27.10 24.13 9.14
N TYR A 115 -26.56 23.90 10.34
CA TYR A 115 -26.78 24.77 11.50
C TYR A 115 -26.24 26.19 11.25
N GLN A 116 -25.02 26.34 10.73
CA GLN A 116 -24.41 27.64 10.43
C GLN A 116 -25.11 28.44 9.33
N TYR A 117 -25.81 27.76 8.42
CA TYR A 117 -26.58 28.44 7.36
C TYR A 117 -27.96 28.90 7.83
N LEU A 118 -28.51 28.28 8.87
CA LEU A 118 -29.87 28.55 9.36
C LEU A 118 -29.92 29.52 10.55
N TYR A 119 -28.78 29.77 11.21
CA TYR A 119 -28.64 30.65 12.38
C TYR A 119 -27.36 31.48 12.28
#